data_AF-A0AAW6BGB5-F1
#
_entry.id   AF-A0AAW6BGB5-F1
#
_cell.length_a   1.000
_cell.length_b   1.000
_cell.length_c   1.000
_cell.angle_alpha   90.00
_cell.angle_beta   90.00
_cell.angle_gamma   90.00
#
_symmetry.space_group_name_H-M   'P 1'
#
loop_
_entity.id
_entity.type
_entity.pdbx_description
1 polymer ?
#
loop_
_entity_poly.entity_id
_entity_poly.type
_entity_poly.pdbx_seq_one_letter_code
_entity_poly.pdbx_strand_id
1 'polypeptide(L)'
;MGLFNGDKYVRFDSLMIKEHDDFLILECVNKTGVIWFVFLFKNYIPEEIKNCNFSVIINNMFGDNCYKSNSYWFNYFPLNKLKLKRLNECTINFNNSKNIENKVVDISMKYKYFDLNKAYDLGYNQWLNWMRRNSLAPNKWSQKVKIPILLNHYKDSSCFWMFNQWHVLVLSYLVELIDECQIYREIKYDDLFERLKKILPISPVFIEIEKNVYYEYIREGNRKLIFKREIILAMLVHFHKRGYIKAYEDFFIITTCLKEQLKVEP
;
A
#
# COMPACT_ATOMS: atom_id res chain seq x y z
N MET A 1 -25.23 -37.73 21.03
CA MET A 1 -26.11 -37.47 19.86
C MET A 1 -25.35 -36.62 18.86
N GLY A 2 -25.36 -36.97 17.57
CA GLY A 2 -24.62 -36.26 16.52
C GLY A 2 -25.57 -35.58 15.54
N LEU A 3 -25.13 -34.45 14.96
CA LEU A 3 -25.84 -33.76 13.88
C LEU A 3 -25.18 -34.09 12.55
N PHE A 4 -26.00 -34.43 11.56
CA PHE A 4 -25.57 -34.92 10.24
C PHE A 4 -25.14 -33.76 9.33
N ASN A 5 -23.92 -33.87 8.78
CA ASN A 5 -23.53 -33.16 7.57
C ASN A 5 -22.44 -33.99 6.84
N GLY A 6 -22.86 -34.84 5.88
CA GLY A 6 -21.99 -35.63 4.99
C GLY A 6 -20.79 -36.35 5.64
N ASP A 7 -20.93 -37.65 5.93
CA ASP A 7 -19.89 -38.62 6.37
C ASP A 7 -18.91 -38.23 7.49
N LYS A 8 -19.04 -37.03 8.08
CA LYS A 8 -18.24 -36.56 9.20
C LYS A 8 -19.13 -36.40 10.43
N TYR A 9 -19.00 -37.34 11.35
CA TYR A 9 -19.66 -37.28 12.65
C TYR A 9 -19.05 -36.15 13.49
N VAL A 10 -19.85 -35.14 13.84
CA VAL A 10 -19.48 -34.22 14.93
C VAL A 10 -19.80 -34.94 16.24
N ARG A 11 -18.76 -35.41 16.92
CA ARG A 11 -18.86 -36.04 18.24
C ARG A 11 -18.75 -34.96 19.32
N PHE A 12 -19.72 -34.93 20.22
CA PHE A 12 -19.67 -34.14 21.44
C PHE A 12 -19.16 -35.02 22.58
N ASP A 13 -18.29 -34.45 23.40
CA ASP A 13 -17.70 -35.09 24.59
C ASP A 13 -18.69 -35.07 25.76
N SER A 14 -19.55 -34.04 25.84
CA SER A 14 -20.67 -33.99 26.78
C SER A 14 -21.89 -33.27 26.21
N LEU A 15 -23.05 -33.57 26.78
CA LEU A 15 -24.35 -32.98 26.46
C LEU A 15 -25.06 -32.64 27.77
N MET A 16 -25.51 -31.40 27.92
CA MET A 16 -26.32 -30.92 29.05
C MET A 16 -27.62 -30.32 28.51
N ILE A 17 -28.73 -30.56 29.20
CA ILE A 17 -30.04 -30.01 28.84
C ILE A 17 -30.43 -29.01 29.92
N LYS A 18 -30.81 -27.80 29.51
CA LYS A 18 -31.41 -26.79 30.39
C LYS A 18 -32.80 -26.47 29.87
N GLU A 19 -33.80 -26.77 30.67
CA GLU A 19 -35.20 -26.51 30.35
C GLU A 19 -35.63 -25.21 31.01
N HIS A 20 -36.27 -24.35 30.23
CA HIS A 20 -36.92 -23.13 30.69
C HIS A 20 -38.35 -23.11 30.14
N ASP A 21 -39.22 -22.30 30.74
CA ASP A 21 -40.64 -22.25 30.37
C ASP A 21 -40.85 -21.92 28.88
N ASP A 22 -39.98 -21.08 28.32
CA ASP A 22 -40.16 -20.49 26.98
C ASP A 22 -39.11 -20.96 25.95
N PHE A 23 -38.13 -21.76 26.37
CA PHE A 23 -37.07 -22.26 25.51
C PHE A 23 -36.32 -23.44 26.14
N LEU A 24 -35.62 -24.20 25.30
CA LEU A 24 -34.76 -25.31 25.73
C LEU A 24 -33.35 -25.12 25.18
N ILE A 25 -32.33 -25.37 25.99
CA ILE A 25 -30.92 -25.31 25.58
C ILE A 25 -30.33 -26.72 25.63
N LEU A 26 -29.84 -27.19 24.49
CA LEU A 26 -28.90 -28.30 24.43
C LEU A 26 -27.48 -27.74 24.38
N GLU A 27 -26.78 -27.83 25.50
CA GLU A 27 -25.38 -27.46 25.61
C GLU A 27 -24.51 -28.65 25.21
N CYS A 28 -23.87 -28.54 24.06
CA CYS A 28 -23.02 -29.57 23.47
C CYS A 28 -21.56 -29.14 23.58
N VAL A 29 -20.74 -29.89 24.32
CA VAL A 29 -19.31 -29.60 24.49
C VAL A 29 -18.48 -30.57 23.66
N ASN A 30 -17.45 -30.08 22.98
CA ASN A 30 -16.42 -30.91 22.39
C ASN A 30 -15.02 -30.32 22.68
N LYS A 31 -13.96 -31.03 22.28
CA LYS A 31 -12.57 -30.56 22.39
C LYS A 31 -12.30 -29.16 21.84
N THR A 32 -13.10 -28.69 20.88
CA THR A 32 -12.92 -27.39 20.21
C THR A 32 -13.75 -26.25 20.82
N GLY A 33 -14.68 -26.56 21.74
CA GLY A 33 -15.49 -25.56 22.43
C GLY A 33 -16.91 -26.03 22.73
N VAL A 34 -17.77 -25.05 23.03
CA VAL A 34 -19.18 -25.25 23.37
C VAL A 34 -20.06 -24.74 22.24
N ILE A 35 -21.09 -25.52 21.88
CA ILE A 35 -22.17 -25.11 20.99
C ILE A 35 -23.49 -25.28 21.73
N TRP A 36 -24.30 -24.22 21.79
CA TRP A 36 -25.68 -24.31 22.28
C TRP A 36 -26.64 -24.44 21.11
N PHE A 37 -27.50 -25.46 21.16
CA PHE A 37 -28.70 -25.53 20.34
C PHE A 37 -29.86 -25.04 21.18
N VAL A 38 -30.33 -23.83 20.89
CA VAL A 38 -31.45 -23.21 21.57
C VAL A 38 -32.70 -23.50 20.75
N PHE A 39 -33.73 -24.03 21.40
CA PHE A 39 -35.05 -24.24 20.83
C PHE A 39 -35.97 -23.20 21.45
N LEU A 40 -36.37 -22.20 20.67
CA LEU A 40 -37.24 -21.12 21.13
C LEU A 40 -38.70 -21.49 20.89
N PHE A 41 -39.52 -21.45 21.94
CA PHE A 41 -40.97 -21.68 21.85
C PHE A 41 -41.76 -20.38 21.70
N LYS A 42 -41.11 -19.22 21.86
CA LYS A 42 -41.66 -17.89 21.62
C LYS A 42 -40.73 -17.05 20.73
N ASN A 43 -41.29 -16.03 20.09
CA ASN A 43 -40.56 -15.13 19.20
C ASN A 43 -39.73 -14.08 19.96
N TYR A 44 -38.79 -14.52 20.79
CA TYR A 44 -37.82 -13.66 21.45
C TYR A 44 -36.54 -14.44 21.78
N ILE A 45 -35.40 -13.73 21.87
CA ILE A 45 -34.12 -14.32 22.27
C ILE A 45 -33.82 -13.91 23.72
N PRO A 46 -33.70 -14.85 24.66
CA PRO A 46 -33.33 -14.58 26.05
C PRO A 46 -31.98 -13.86 26.20
N GLU A 47 -31.84 -13.02 27.23
CA GLU A 47 -30.61 -12.26 27.50
C GLU A 47 -29.37 -13.13 27.76
N GLU A 48 -29.56 -14.30 28.37
CA GLU A 48 -28.47 -15.28 28.57
C GLU A 48 -27.89 -15.80 27.25
N ILE A 49 -28.69 -15.86 26.18
CA ILE A 49 -28.25 -16.25 24.85
C ILE A 49 -27.62 -15.07 24.12
N LYS A 50 -28.17 -13.85 24.28
CA LYS A 50 -27.58 -12.64 23.70
C LYS A 50 -26.16 -12.36 24.21
N ASN A 51 -25.93 -12.58 25.49
CA ASN A 51 -24.66 -12.27 26.17
C ASN A 51 -23.66 -13.43 26.17
N CYS A 52 -23.91 -14.49 25.41
CA CYS A 52 -23.06 -15.67 25.43
C CYS A 52 -21.77 -15.49 24.60
N ASN A 53 -20.70 -16.14 25.05
CA ASN A 53 -19.36 -16.08 24.42
C ASN A 53 -18.98 -17.38 23.69
N PHE A 54 -19.95 -18.21 23.33
CA PHE A 54 -19.74 -19.46 22.59
C PHE A 54 -20.69 -19.54 21.40
N SER A 55 -20.60 -20.61 20.62
CA SER A 55 -21.40 -20.69 19.40
C SER A 55 -22.83 -21.08 19.74
N VAL A 56 -23.80 -20.46 19.07
CA VAL A 56 -25.23 -20.66 19.30
C VAL A 56 -25.94 -20.84 17.97
N ILE A 57 -26.71 -21.92 17.89
CA ILE A 57 -27.69 -22.17 16.85
C ILE A 57 -29.06 -21.99 17.48
N ILE A 58 -29.86 -21.10 16.91
CA ILE A 58 -31.26 -20.91 17.28
C ILE A 58 -32.11 -21.75 16.35
N ASN A 59 -33.01 -22.53 16.93
CA ASN A 59 -34.06 -23.29 16.28
C ASN A 59 -35.39 -22.67 16.69
N ASN A 60 -36.04 -21.98 15.76
CA ASN A 60 -37.37 -21.42 16.02
C ASN A 60 -38.41 -22.54 15.94
N MET A 61 -39.12 -22.79 17.05
CA MET A 61 -40.16 -23.81 17.18
C MET A 61 -41.57 -23.20 17.28
N PHE A 62 -41.69 -21.89 17.05
CA PHE A 62 -42.95 -21.14 17.08
C PHE A 62 -43.46 -20.82 15.66
N GLY A 63 -44.79 -20.69 15.51
CA GLY A 63 -45.47 -20.36 14.25
C GLY A 63 -46.09 -21.55 13.50
N ASP A 64 -46.79 -21.27 12.40
CA ASP A 64 -47.68 -22.21 11.68
C ASP A 64 -46.96 -23.39 10.98
N ASN A 65 -45.63 -23.45 11.04
CA ASN A 65 -44.81 -24.52 10.46
C ASN A 65 -43.79 -25.06 11.48
N CYS A 66 -44.25 -25.39 12.70
CA CYS A 66 -43.42 -26.00 13.74
C CYS A 66 -42.71 -27.31 13.32
N TYR A 67 -43.11 -27.93 12.21
CA TYR A 67 -42.45 -29.10 11.60
C TYR A 67 -41.26 -28.75 10.69
N LYS A 68 -41.06 -27.49 10.32
CA LYS A 68 -39.87 -26.99 9.61
C LYS A 68 -39.09 -26.09 10.56
N SER A 69 -38.19 -26.68 11.34
CA SER A 69 -37.27 -25.91 12.19
C SER A 69 -36.51 -24.90 11.33
N ASN A 70 -36.77 -23.61 11.53
CA ASN A 70 -35.95 -22.56 10.94
C ASN A 70 -34.74 -22.35 11.83
N SER A 71 -33.64 -23.01 11.48
CA SER A 71 -32.40 -23.00 12.24
C SER A 71 -31.40 -22.01 11.64
N TYR A 72 -30.79 -21.17 12.47
CA TYR A 72 -29.74 -20.25 12.03
C TYR A 72 -28.66 -20.07 13.10
N TRP A 73 -27.46 -19.70 12.66
CA TRP A 73 -26.38 -19.30 13.56
C TRP A 73 -26.68 -17.93 14.14
N PHE A 74 -26.93 -17.88 15.44
CA PHE A 74 -27.04 -16.62 16.17
C PHE A 74 -25.65 -16.06 16.49
N ASN A 75 -24.75 -16.93 16.95
CA ASN A 75 -23.35 -16.60 17.20
C ASN A 75 -22.47 -17.75 16.71
N TYR A 76 -21.46 -17.47 15.90
CA TYR A 76 -20.43 -18.45 15.55
C TYR A 76 -19.08 -17.96 16.06
N PHE A 77 -18.72 -18.40 17.26
CA PHE A 77 -17.58 -17.89 18.01
C PHE A 77 -16.25 -17.99 17.25
N PRO A 78 -15.92 -19.09 16.54
CA PRO A 78 -14.70 -19.17 15.74
C PRO A 78 -14.59 -18.06 14.69
N LEU A 79 -15.68 -17.76 13.97
CA LEU A 79 -15.70 -16.69 12.98
C LEU A 79 -15.59 -15.31 13.63
N ASN A 80 -16.27 -15.07 14.75
CA ASN A 80 -16.18 -13.79 15.46
C ASN A 80 -14.78 -13.54 16.02
N LYS A 81 -14.12 -14.58 16.56
CA LYS A 81 -12.71 -14.52 16.96
C LYS A 81 -11.79 -14.20 15.78
N LEU A 82 -12.01 -14.81 14.62
CA LEU A 82 -11.25 -14.52 13.39
C LEU A 82 -11.48 -13.09 12.90
N LYS A 83 -12.73 -12.62 12.90
CA LYS A 83 -13.08 -11.24 12.54
C LYS A 83 -12.38 -10.24 13.44
N LEU A 84 -12.44 -10.44 14.77
CA LEU A 84 -11.78 -9.57 15.74
C LEU A 84 -10.26 -9.55 15.54
N LYS A 85 -9.65 -10.73 15.31
CA LYS A 85 -8.21 -10.81 15.01
C LYS A 85 -7.85 -9.99 13.77
N ARG A 86 -8.59 -10.16 12.68
CA ARG A 86 -8.36 -9.40 11.43
C ARG A 86 -8.58 -7.90 11.62
N LEU A 87 -9.60 -7.48 12.37
CA LEU A 87 -9.83 -6.08 12.69
C LEU A 87 -8.66 -5.47 13.47
N ASN A 88 -8.12 -6.21 14.44
CA ASN A 88 -6.95 -5.78 15.21
C ASN A 88 -5.71 -5.67 14.30
N GLU A 89 -5.47 -6.65 13.43
CA GLU A 89 -4.38 -6.62 12.44
C GLU A 89 -4.52 -5.40 11.50
N CYS A 90 -5.72 -5.14 10.97
CA CYS A 90 -6.00 -3.95 10.14
C CYS A 90 -5.72 -2.66 10.90
N THR A 91 -6.14 -2.56 12.16
CA THR A 91 -5.94 -1.37 12.99
C THR A 91 -4.45 -1.13 13.25
N ILE A 92 -3.69 -2.18 13.56
CA ILE A 92 -2.24 -2.10 13.75
C ILE A 92 -1.56 -1.65 12.46
N ASN A 93 -1.89 -2.27 11.33
CA ASN A 93 -1.28 -1.94 10.04
C ASN A 93 -1.60 -0.52 9.58
N PHE A 94 -2.84 -0.07 9.81
CA PHE A 94 -3.26 1.30 9.53
C PHE A 94 -2.47 2.31 10.38
N ASN A 95 -2.41 2.09 11.70
CA ASN A 95 -1.68 2.98 12.60
C ASN A 95 -0.19 3.05 12.27
N ASN A 96 0.44 1.90 11.97
CA ASN A 96 1.84 1.83 11.55
C ASN A 96 2.06 2.60 10.25
N SER A 97 1.22 2.38 9.24
CA SER A 97 1.30 3.09 7.95
C SER A 97 1.12 4.59 8.12
N LYS A 98 0.21 5.01 9.01
CA LYS A 98 -0.03 6.43 9.32
C LYS A 98 1.17 7.08 10.00
N ASN A 99 1.80 6.39 10.94
CA ASN A 99 3.02 6.87 11.60
C ASN A 99 4.17 7.02 10.60
N ILE A 100 4.34 6.04 9.71
CA ILE A 100 5.33 6.08 8.62
C ILE A 100 5.04 7.25 7.67
N GLU A 101 3.77 7.43 7.25
CA GLU A 101 3.37 8.52 6.37
C GLU A 101 3.76 9.88 6.95
N ASN A 102 3.44 10.11 8.23
CA ASN A 102 3.78 11.36 8.92
C ASN A 102 5.31 11.55 8.96
N LYS A 103 6.07 10.50 9.32
CA LYS A 103 7.54 10.53 9.33
C LYS A 103 8.12 10.88 7.95
N VAL A 104 7.58 10.32 6.88
CA VAL A 104 8.02 10.60 5.50
C VAL A 104 7.73 12.04 5.12
N VAL A 105 6.54 12.54 5.44
CA VAL A 105 6.15 13.93 5.17
C VAL A 105 7.13 14.89 5.84
N ASP A 106 7.46 14.66 7.12
CA ASP A 106 8.42 15.48 7.87
C ASP A 106 9.82 15.46 7.26
N ILE A 107 10.32 14.27 6.88
CA ILE A 107 11.62 14.12 6.19
C ILE A 107 11.61 14.88 4.87
N SER A 108 10.53 14.74 4.09
CA SER A 108 10.39 15.37 2.79
C SER A 108 10.38 16.90 2.89
N MET A 109 9.80 17.46 3.97
CA MET A 109 9.84 18.89 4.26
C MET A 109 11.26 19.35 4.60
N LYS A 110 12.00 18.62 5.45
CA LYS A 110 13.39 18.96 5.78
C LYS A 110 14.27 19.00 4.53
N TYR A 111 14.12 18.00 3.65
CA TYR A 111 14.81 17.97 2.36
C TYR A 111 14.54 19.23 1.54
N LYS A 112 13.28 19.70 1.49
CA LYS A 112 12.89 20.89 0.74
C LYS A 112 13.54 22.18 1.26
N TYR A 113 13.66 22.37 2.56
CA TYR A 113 14.06 23.65 3.13
C TYR A 113 15.58 23.81 3.34
N PHE A 114 16.29 22.74 3.68
CA PHE A 114 17.71 22.83 4.04
C PHE A 114 18.62 22.08 3.05
N ASP A 115 18.26 20.84 2.71
CA ASP A 115 19.16 19.98 1.95
C ASP A 115 19.19 20.32 0.45
N LEU A 116 18.15 20.94 -0.13
CA LEU A 116 18.16 21.30 -1.56
C LEU A 116 19.28 22.27 -1.94
N ASN A 117 19.57 23.28 -1.12
CA ASN A 117 20.66 24.24 -1.39
C ASN A 117 22.02 23.55 -1.28
N LYS A 118 22.22 22.77 -0.21
CA LYS A 118 23.44 21.98 -0.01
C LYS A 118 23.64 20.95 -1.12
N ALA A 119 22.57 20.30 -1.55
CA ALA A 119 22.59 19.32 -2.62
C ALA A 119 22.88 19.99 -3.97
N TYR A 120 22.36 21.19 -4.22
CA TYR A 120 22.70 21.99 -5.40
C TYR A 120 24.22 22.24 -5.46
N ASP A 121 24.82 22.75 -4.38
CA ASP A 121 26.25 23.07 -4.33
C ASP A 121 27.13 21.83 -4.58
N LEU A 122 26.72 20.68 -4.05
CA LEU A 122 27.43 19.40 -4.25
C LEU A 122 27.19 18.81 -5.65
N GLY A 123 25.98 18.93 -6.18
CA GLY A 123 25.53 18.26 -7.40
C GLY A 123 25.78 19.04 -8.69
N TYR A 124 25.92 20.36 -8.63
CA TYR A 124 26.01 21.21 -9.82
C TYR A 124 27.20 20.86 -10.71
N ASN A 125 28.40 20.67 -10.13
CA ASN A 125 29.59 20.31 -10.91
C ASN A 125 29.48 18.93 -11.55
N GLN A 126 28.85 17.97 -10.86
CA GLN A 126 28.60 16.64 -11.41
C GLN A 126 27.62 16.71 -12.59
N TRP A 127 26.53 17.46 -12.43
CA TRP A 127 25.56 17.70 -13.49
C TRP A 127 26.17 18.42 -14.70
N LEU A 128 27.02 19.42 -14.46
CA LEU A 128 27.74 20.14 -15.51
C LEU A 128 28.62 19.20 -16.34
N ASN A 129 29.35 18.31 -15.68
CA ASN A 129 30.15 17.29 -16.36
C ASN A 129 29.29 16.28 -17.12
N TRP A 130 28.14 15.91 -16.57
CA TRP A 130 27.16 15.06 -17.25
C TRP A 130 26.62 15.71 -18.54
N MET A 131 26.29 17.01 -18.50
CA MET A 131 25.84 17.77 -19.67
C MET A 131 26.91 17.81 -20.77
N ARG A 132 28.18 18.02 -20.40
CA ARG A 132 29.32 18.03 -21.33
C ARG A 132 29.55 16.66 -21.95
N ARG A 133 29.56 15.59 -21.15
CA ARG A 133 29.73 14.22 -21.63
C ARG A 133 28.65 13.82 -22.65
N ASN A 134 27.43 14.30 -22.45
CA ASN A 134 26.30 14.00 -23.34
C ASN A 134 26.15 15.02 -24.49
N SER A 135 27.10 15.95 -24.68
CA SER A 135 27.05 16.99 -25.73
C SER A 135 25.74 17.81 -25.70
N LEU A 136 25.20 18.06 -24.50
CA LEU A 136 23.96 18.82 -24.28
C LEU A 136 24.22 20.29 -23.96
N ALA A 137 25.47 20.65 -23.73
CA ALA A 137 25.93 22.02 -23.51
C ALA A 137 26.84 22.47 -24.67
N PRO A 138 26.79 23.75 -25.09
CA PRO A 138 27.71 24.29 -26.09
C PRO A 138 29.18 24.19 -25.66
N ASN A 139 30.07 23.87 -26.60
CA ASN A 139 31.52 23.69 -26.35
C ASN A 139 32.22 24.97 -25.85
N LYS A 140 31.63 26.16 -26.05
CA LYS A 140 32.23 27.46 -25.71
C LYS A 140 31.31 28.25 -24.78
N TRP A 141 31.35 27.96 -23.48
CA TRP A 141 30.65 28.78 -22.49
C TRP A 141 31.59 29.35 -21.44
N SER A 142 31.54 30.66 -21.28
CA SER A 142 32.21 31.47 -20.25
C SER A 142 31.27 31.82 -19.08
N GLN A 143 29.99 31.41 -19.13
CA GLN A 143 28.96 31.69 -18.12
C GLN A 143 28.33 30.39 -17.56
N LYS A 144 27.61 30.50 -16.43
CA LYS A 144 26.91 29.38 -15.78
C LYS A 144 25.86 28.77 -16.72
N VAL A 145 25.76 27.43 -16.73
CA VAL A 145 24.80 26.69 -17.56
C VAL A 145 23.39 26.93 -17.05
N LYS A 146 22.49 27.40 -17.93
CA LYS A 146 21.07 27.48 -17.61
C LYS A 146 20.48 26.08 -17.52
N ILE A 147 19.81 25.78 -16.41
CA ILE A 147 19.15 24.48 -16.20
C ILE A 147 17.98 24.35 -17.20
N PRO A 148 17.87 23.24 -17.96
CA PRO A 148 16.75 22.98 -18.84
C PRO A 148 15.40 23.10 -18.11
N ILE A 149 14.42 23.71 -18.77
CA ILE A 149 13.10 23.99 -18.17
C ILE A 149 12.45 22.71 -17.63
N LEU A 150 12.57 21.59 -18.37
CA LEU A 150 12.05 20.28 -17.97
C LEU A 150 12.62 19.81 -16.62
N LEU A 151 13.88 20.10 -16.30
CA LEU A 151 14.49 19.72 -15.03
C LEU A 151 14.17 20.73 -13.92
N ASN A 152 14.10 22.03 -14.27
CA ASN A 152 13.90 23.10 -13.29
C ASN A 152 12.47 23.16 -12.71
N HIS A 153 11.48 22.56 -13.37
CA HIS A 153 10.11 22.49 -12.87
C HIS A 153 9.97 21.75 -11.52
N TYR A 154 10.98 20.97 -11.14
CA TYR A 154 10.98 20.14 -9.94
C TYR A 154 11.58 20.82 -8.71
N LYS A 155 11.94 22.11 -8.80
CA LYS A 155 12.60 22.86 -7.72
C LYS A 155 11.91 22.78 -6.36
N ASP A 156 10.58 22.65 -6.35
CA ASP A 156 9.77 22.60 -5.13
C ASP A 156 9.32 21.18 -4.74
N SER A 157 9.78 20.18 -5.48
CA SER A 157 9.37 18.78 -5.29
C SER A 157 10.22 18.09 -4.23
N SER A 158 9.54 17.48 -3.26
CA SER A 158 10.18 16.67 -2.23
C SER A 158 10.26 15.17 -2.59
N CYS A 159 9.79 14.74 -3.77
CA CYS A 159 9.82 13.32 -4.16
C CYS A 159 11.23 12.76 -4.42
N PHE A 160 12.27 13.58 -4.32
CA PHE A 160 13.67 13.19 -4.48
C PHE A 160 14.39 12.92 -3.16
N TRP A 161 13.70 13.07 -2.02
CA TRP A 161 14.30 13.04 -0.68
C TRP A 161 15.11 11.77 -0.41
N MET A 162 14.70 10.62 -0.97
CA MET A 162 15.35 9.33 -0.74
C MET A 162 16.76 9.26 -1.30
N PHE A 163 17.07 10.04 -2.33
CA PHE A 163 18.43 10.09 -2.91
C PHE A 163 19.34 11.04 -2.14
N ASN A 164 18.79 11.97 -1.35
CA ASN A 164 19.54 13.05 -0.72
C ASN A 164 20.47 13.78 -1.71
N GLN A 165 20.01 13.94 -2.95
CA GLN A 165 20.74 14.56 -4.06
C GLN A 165 19.87 15.63 -4.70
N TRP A 166 20.52 16.52 -5.45
CA TRP A 166 19.83 17.59 -6.17
C TRP A 166 18.96 17.01 -7.29
N HIS A 167 17.69 17.42 -7.35
CA HIS A 167 16.70 16.86 -8.29
C HIS A 167 17.17 16.89 -9.76
N VAL A 168 17.86 17.95 -10.20
CA VAL A 168 18.39 18.05 -11.57
C VAL A 168 19.37 16.91 -11.87
N LEU A 169 20.28 16.61 -10.95
CA LEU A 169 21.24 15.52 -11.10
C LEU A 169 20.53 14.16 -11.13
N VAL A 170 19.55 13.95 -10.23
CA VAL A 170 18.75 12.72 -10.19
C VAL A 170 18.02 12.52 -11.52
N LEU A 171 17.35 13.55 -12.03
CA LEU A 171 16.61 13.50 -13.29
C LEU A 171 17.53 13.30 -14.50
N SER A 172 18.73 13.89 -14.49
CA SER A 172 19.73 13.66 -15.55
C SER A 172 20.13 12.19 -15.67
N TYR A 173 20.45 11.53 -14.54
CA TYR A 173 20.74 10.10 -14.57
C TYR A 173 19.52 9.25 -14.92
N LEU A 174 18.33 9.63 -14.44
CA LEU A 174 17.09 8.95 -14.81
C LEU A 174 16.86 9.02 -16.32
N VAL A 175 17.04 10.18 -16.94
CA VAL A 175 16.92 10.38 -18.40
C VAL A 175 17.97 9.56 -19.15
N GLU A 176 19.21 9.51 -18.68
CA GLU A 176 20.27 8.68 -19.27
C GLU A 176 19.86 7.20 -19.27
N LEU A 177 19.37 6.67 -18.14
CA LEU A 177 18.92 5.28 -18.02
C LEU A 177 17.70 4.95 -18.89
N ILE A 178 16.80 5.91 -19.07
CA ILE A 178 15.61 5.76 -19.92
C ILE A 178 16.01 5.73 -21.39
N ASP A 179 16.90 6.62 -21.83
CA ASP A 179 17.36 6.66 -23.23
C ASP A 179 18.26 5.47 -23.61
N GLU A 180 18.83 4.76 -22.64
CA GLU A 180 19.46 3.46 -22.85
C GLU A 180 18.44 2.36 -23.22
N CYS A 181 17.15 2.57 -22.91
CA CYS A 181 16.07 1.68 -23.33
C CYS A 181 15.62 2.02 -24.76
N GLN A 182 15.07 1.03 -25.46
CA GLN A 182 14.57 1.24 -26.81
C GLN A 182 13.25 2.03 -26.80
N ILE A 183 13.14 3.02 -27.69
CA ILE A 183 11.90 3.79 -27.91
C ILE A 183 10.75 2.84 -28.29
N TYR A 184 9.54 3.14 -27.82
CA TYR A 184 8.35 2.29 -27.98
C TYR A 184 8.42 0.90 -27.33
N ARG A 185 9.41 0.63 -26.47
CA ARG A 185 9.40 -0.54 -25.59
C ARG A 185 8.92 -0.19 -24.19
N GLU A 186 8.35 -1.20 -23.54
CA GLU A 186 7.96 -1.12 -22.14
C GLU A 186 9.18 -0.93 -21.24
N ILE A 187 9.08 0.03 -20.33
CA ILE A 187 10.03 0.27 -19.25
C ILE A 187 9.27 0.13 -17.94
N LYS A 188 9.64 -0.87 -17.13
CA LYS A 188 9.05 -1.10 -15.80
C LYS A 188 9.60 -0.09 -14.79
N TYR A 189 8.72 0.45 -13.94
CA TYR A 189 9.10 1.47 -12.97
C TYR A 189 10.10 0.94 -11.93
N ASP A 190 9.88 -0.28 -11.42
CA ASP A 190 10.73 -0.88 -10.39
C ASP A 190 12.14 -1.18 -10.92
N ASP A 191 12.24 -1.72 -12.14
CA ASP A 191 13.53 -1.98 -12.79
C ASP A 191 14.33 -0.69 -12.97
N LEU A 192 13.66 0.38 -13.38
CA LEU A 192 14.29 1.69 -13.55
C LEU A 192 14.73 2.28 -12.21
N PHE A 193 13.92 2.15 -11.16
CA PHE A 193 14.29 2.61 -9.82
C PHE A 193 15.51 1.85 -9.27
N GLU A 194 15.55 0.52 -9.44
CA GLU A 194 16.70 -0.29 -9.01
C GLU A 194 17.97 0.02 -9.82
N ARG A 195 17.84 0.34 -11.12
CA ARG A 195 18.97 0.86 -11.92
C ARG A 195 19.46 2.21 -11.39
N LEU A 196 18.55 3.14 -11.08
CA LEU A 196 18.89 4.46 -10.55
C LEU A 196 19.59 4.37 -9.18
N LYS A 197 19.11 3.48 -8.30
CA LYS A 197 19.71 3.18 -6.99
C LYS A 197 21.16 2.70 -7.05
N LYS A 198 21.58 2.06 -8.15
CA LYS A 198 22.97 1.62 -8.35
C LYS A 198 23.90 2.79 -8.63
N ILE A 199 23.38 3.90 -9.16
CA ILE A 199 24.15 5.10 -9.49
C ILE A 199 24.11 6.09 -8.32
N LEU A 200 22.94 6.27 -7.71
CA LEU A 200 22.71 7.25 -6.65
C LEU A 200 22.40 6.53 -5.34
N PRO A 201 23.18 6.78 -4.27
CA PRO A 201 22.93 6.14 -2.98
C PRO A 201 21.54 6.52 -2.48
N ILE A 202 20.82 5.53 -1.94
CA ILE A 202 19.50 5.73 -1.33
C ILE A 202 19.65 5.76 0.18
N SER A 203 18.88 6.65 0.81
CA SER A 203 18.76 6.77 2.26
C SER A 203 18.37 5.43 2.90
N PRO A 204 19.11 4.95 3.93
CA PRO A 204 18.72 3.76 4.68
C PRO A 204 17.30 3.85 5.26
N VAL A 205 16.86 5.07 5.59
CA VAL A 205 15.52 5.35 6.13
C VAL A 205 14.45 5.04 5.08
N PHE A 206 14.70 5.28 3.80
CA PHE A 206 13.79 4.91 2.72
C PHE A 206 13.59 3.40 2.64
N ILE A 207 14.68 2.63 2.76
CA ILE A 207 14.63 1.15 2.69
C ILE A 207 13.84 0.58 3.87
N GLU A 208 13.97 1.16 5.06
CA GLU A 208 13.18 0.78 6.24
C GLU A 208 11.69 1.08 6.03
N ILE A 209 11.37 2.26 5.51
CA ILE A 209 10.00 2.70 5.28
C ILE A 209 9.29 1.85 4.23
N GLU A 210 9.94 1.59 3.10
CA GLU A 210 9.39 0.79 2.00
C GLU A 210 8.95 -0.60 2.45
N LYS A 211 9.67 -1.23 3.40
CA LYS A 211 9.37 -2.58 3.88
C LYS A 211 8.18 -2.67 4.83
N ASN A 212 7.79 -1.57 5.47
CA ASN A 212 6.87 -1.58 6.61
C ASN A 212 5.54 -0.85 6.34
N VAL A 213 5.25 -0.58 5.07
CA VAL A 213 4.12 0.27 4.67
C VAL A 213 3.24 -0.45 3.67
N TYR A 214 1.92 -0.29 3.83
CA TYR A 214 0.92 -0.83 2.93
C TYR A 214 0.35 0.27 2.04
N TYR A 215 0.29 0.01 0.74
CA TYR A 215 -0.13 0.99 -0.27
C TYR A 215 -1.54 1.54 -0.01
N GLU A 216 -2.45 0.68 0.44
CA GLU A 216 -3.86 1.01 0.65
C GLU A 216 -4.08 1.98 1.81
N TYR A 217 -3.15 2.03 2.77
CA TYR A 217 -3.26 2.89 3.97
C TYR A 217 -2.54 4.24 3.82
N ILE A 218 -1.88 4.50 2.68
CA ILE A 218 -1.20 5.77 2.41
C ILE A 218 -2.07 6.66 1.52
N ARG A 219 -2.18 7.95 1.88
CA ARG A 219 -2.92 8.92 1.06
C ARG A 219 -2.25 9.07 -0.29
N GLU A 220 -3.06 9.12 -1.35
CA GLU A 220 -2.61 9.18 -2.73
C GLU A 220 -1.52 10.24 -2.97
N GLY A 221 -1.72 11.46 -2.46
CA GLY A 221 -0.75 12.55 -2.62
C GLY A 221 0.63 12.31 -2.00
N ASN A 222 0.74 11.40 -1.03
CA ASN A 222 1.97 11.05 -0.32
C ASN A 222 2.64 9.79 -0.88
N ARG A 223 1.96 9.01 -1.72
CA ARG A 223 2.49 7.76 -2.28
C ARG A 223 3.78 7.98 -3.08
N LYS A 224 3.88 9.11 -3.78
CA LYS A 224 5.08 9.58 -4.50
C LYS A 224 6.32 9.85 -3.63
N LEU A 225 6.18 9.76 -2.31
CA LEU A 225 7.30 9.90 -1.38
C LEU A 225 7.80 8.53 -0.88
N ILE A 226 7.08 7.44 -1.18
CA ILE A 226 7.27 6.12 -0.55
C ILE A 226 7.43 5.02 -1.60
N PHE A 227 6.51 4.94 -2.56
CA PHE A 227 6.44 3.81 -3.47
C PHE A 227 7.21 4.09 -4.76
N LYS A 228 8.10 3.18 -5.15
CA LYS A 228 9.01 3.31 -6.31
C LYS A 228 8.30 3.75 -7.59
N ARG A 229 7.22 3.05 -7.95
CA ARG A 229 6.36 3.40 -9.09
C ARG A 229 5.92 4.86 -9.05
N GLU A 230 5.34 5.29 -7.94
CA GLU A 230 4.77 6.63 -7.76
C GLU A 230 5.87 7.70 -7.73
N ILE A 231 7.05 7.35 -7.21
CA ILE A 231 8.24 8.20 -7.25
C ILE A 231 8.68 8.41 -8.69
N ILE A 232 8.87 7.36 -9.49
CA ILE A 232 9.28 7.47 -10.89
C ILE A 232 8.24 8.25 -11.70
N LEU A 233 6.95 7.95 -11.53
CA LEU A 233 5.86 8.69 -12.15
C LEU A 233 5.91 10.18 -11.81
N ALA A 234 6.09 10.51 -10.53
CA ALA A 234 6.24 11.89 -10.09
C ALA A 234 7.47 12.55 -10.72
N MET A 235 8.60 11.85 -10.81
CA MET A 235 9.83 12.34 -11.45
C MET A 235 9.67 12.55 -12.95
N LEU A 236 8.78 11.82 -13.62
CA LEU A 236 8.57 11.89 -15.06
C LEU A 236 7.37 12.76 -15.46
N VAL A 237 6.67 13.36 -14.50
CA VAL A 237 5.39 14.06 -14.75
C VAL A 237 5.49 15.16 -15.81
N HIS A 238 6.59 15.91 -15.88
CA HIS A 238 6.76 16.98 -16.87
C HIS A 238 7.10 16.45 -18.27
N PHE A 239 7.83 15.34 -18.37
CA PHE A 239 8.06 14.65 -19.65
C PHE A 239 6.76 14.03 -20.18
N HIS A 240 5.95 13.45 -19.29
CA HIS A 240 4.63 12.93 -19.62
C HIS A 240 3.68 14.03 -20.11
N LYS A 241 3.60 15.17 -19.41
CA LYS A 241 2.77 16.33 -19.81
C LYS A 241 3.15 16.90 -21.18
N ARG A 242 4.39 16.70 -21.64
CA ARG A 242 4.87 17.13 -22.96
C ARG A 242 4.71 16.07 -24.05
N GLY A 243 4.16 14.90 -23.73
CA GLY A 243 3.90 13.82 -24.69
C GLY A 243 5.12 12.95 -25.01
N TYR A 244 6.26 13.15 -24.35
CA TYR A 244 7.47 12.35 -24.56
C TYR A 244 7.37 10.95 -23.93
N ILE A 245 6.45 10.79 -22.97
CA ILE A 245 6.24 9.56 -22.22
C ILE A 245 4.74 9.26 -22.20
N LYS A 246 4.38 8.00 -22.48
CA LYS A 246 3.04 7.47 -22.21
C LYS A 246 3.13 6.52 -21.03
N ALA A 247 2.47 6.87 -19.94
CA ALA A 247 2.46 6.11 -18.70
C ALA A 247 1.26 5.16 -18.66
N TYR A 248 1.51 3.94 -18.22
CA TYR A 248 0.52 2.92 -17.91
C TYR A 248 0.66 2.48 -16.46
N GLU A 249 -0.18 1.55 -16.02
CA GLU A 249 -0.19 1.08 -14.63
C GLU A 249 1.16 0.49 -14.21
N ASP A 250 1.68 -0.49 -14.95
CA ASP A 250 2.89 -1.22 -14.55
C ASP A 250 4.17 -0.79 -15.28
N PHE A 251 4.02 0.01 -16.33
CA PHE A 251 5.12 0.43 -17.19
C PHE A 251 4.86 1.78 -17.84
N PHE A 252 5.87 2.32 -18.50
CA PHE A 252 5.71 3.41 -19.44
C PHE A 252 6.49 3.13 -20.72
N ILE A 253 6.18 3.89 -21.77
CA ILE A 253 6.95 3.90 -23.02
C ILE A 253 7.40 5.32 -23.31
N ILE A 254 8.60 5.45 -23.88
CA ILE A 254 9.08 6.70 -24.45
C ILE A 254 8.76 6.78 -25.94
N THR A 255 8.44 7.98 -26.41
CA THR A 255 8.11 8.27 -27.82
C THR A 255 9.25 8.98 -28.55
N THR A 256 10.24 9.47 -27.81
CA THR A 256 11.39 10.22 -28.32
C THR A 256 12.59 10.09 -27.38
N CYS A 257 13.77 10.52 -27.83
CA CYS A 257 14.97 10.65 -27.01
C CYS A 257 14.81 11.80 -26.02
N LEU A 258 14.86 11.51 -24.72
CA LEU A 258 14.62 12.51 -23.67
C LEU A 258 15.80 13.47 -23.51
N LYS A 259 17.04 13.01 -23.69
CA LYS A 259 18.25 13.87 -23.66
C LYS A 259 18.19 14.99 -24.70
N GLU A 260 17.65 14.73 -25.89
CA GLU A 260 17.50 15.76 -26.92
C GLU A 260 16.57 16.89 -26.49
N GLN A 261 15.57 16.59 -25.65
CA GLN A 261 14.64 17.58 -25.09
C GLN A 261 15.29 18.43 -23.98
N LEU A 262 16.52 18.11 -23.57
CA LEU A 262 17.28 18.83 -22.55
C LEU A 262 18.37 19.73 -23.12
N LYS A 263 18.55 19.78 -24.45
CA LYS A 263 19.53 20.67 -25.08
C LYS A 263 19.21 22.13 -24.74
N VAL A 264 20.25 22.86 -24.35
CA VAL A 264 20.15 24.29 -24.06
C VAL A 264 20.67 25.05 -25.27
N GLU A 265 19.79 25.84 -25.90
CA GLU A 265 20.21 26.74 -26.96
C GLU A 265 21.13 27.85 -26.40
N PRO A 266 22.13 28.29 -27.18
CA PRO A 266 23.12 29.29 -26.75
C PRO A 266 22.50 30.65 -26.41
#